data_AF-A0A968YD94-F1
#
_entry.id   AF-A0A968YD94-F1
#
_cell.length_a   1.000
_cell.length_b   1.000
_cell.length_c   1.000
_cell.angle_alpha   90.00
_cell.angle_beta   90.00
_cell.angle_gamma   90.00
#
_symmetry.space_group_name_H-M   'P 1'
#
loop_
_entity.id
_entity.type
_entity.pdbx_description
1 polymer ?
#
loop_
_entity_poly.entity_id
_entity_poly.type
_entity_poly.pdbx_seq_one_letter_code
_entity_poly.pdbx_strand_id
1 'polypeptide(L)'
;MNSQFLEPNPQQCRTCIFRPPQEGGTVLHPKRMAQITEYLCSGTQHICHTNPDRACRGGRDLQLQVFAVLGVIDEATDEALEVAN
;
A
#
# COMPACT_ATOMS: atom_id res chain seq x y z
N MET A 1 12.40 19.24 -0.10
CA MET A 1 12.19 18.35 1.06
C MET A 1 12.28 16.94 0.53
N ASN A 2 13.14 16.08 1.08
CA ASN A 2 13.21 14.70 0.64
C ASN A 2 11.98 14.00 1.22
N SER A 3 10.99 13.71 0.38
CA SER A 3 9.90 12.81 0.75
C SER A 3 10.53 11.56 1.36
N GLN A 4 10.24 11.28 2.63
CA GLN A 4 10.72 10.07 3.31
C GLN A 4 10.11 8.80 2.70
N PHE A 5 9.16 8.94 1.79
CA PHE A 5 8.44 7.84 1.19
C PHE A 5 9.05 7.44 -0.16
N LEU A 6 9.41 6.17 -0.29
CA LEU A 6 9.76 5.57 -1.59
C LEU A 6 8.60 5.68 -2.58
N GLU A 7 8.94 5.98 -3.83
CA GLU A 7 8.03 5.90 -4.98
C GLU A 7 7.43 4.48 -5.09
N PRO A 8 6.10 4.35 -5.30
CA PRO A 8 5.50 3.04 -5.49
C PRO A 8 5.88 2.42 -6.84
N ASN A 9 5.80 1.09 -6.90
CA ASN A 9 5.74 0.40 -8.17
C ASN A 9 4.48 0.87 -8.93
N PRO A 10 4.52 1.14 -10.25
CA PRO A 10 3.35 1.61 -11.00
C PRO A 10 2.15 0.65 -10.96
N GLN A 11 2.38 -0.64 -10.71
CA GLN A 11 1.31 -1.64 -10.70
C GLN A 11 1.43 -2.60 -9.52
N GLN A 12 0.28 -3.11 -9.08
CA GLN A 12 0.21 -4.23 -8.14
C GLN A 12 0.77 -5.50 -8.77
N CYS A 13 1.42 -6.34 -7.97
CA CYS A 13 1.81 -7.68 -8.38
C CYS A 13 0.57 -8.47 -8.86
N ARG A 14 0.77 -9.36 -9.85
CA ARG A 14 -0.31 -10.20 -10.39
C ARG A 14 -1.01 -11.03 -9.30
N THR A 15 -0.23 -11.46 -8.30
CA THR A 15 -0.66 -12.27 -7.16
C THR A 15 -0.90 -11.45 -5.90
N CYS A 16 -1.08 -10.12 -6.01
CA CYS A 16 -1.27 -9.25 -4.84
C CYS A 16 -2.45 -9.74 -3.98
N ILE A 17 -2.27 -9.71 -2.66
CA ILE A 17 -3.28 -10.16 -1.68
C ILE A 17 -4.43 -9.17 -1.51
N PHE A 18 -4.25 -7.93 -1.99
CA PHE A 18 -5.27 -6.89 -2.00
C PHE A 18 -6.01 -6.81 -3.34
N ARG A 19 -5.60 -7.61 -4.33
CA ARG A 19 -6.31 -7.74 -5.59
C ARG A 19 -7.50 -8.70 -5.45
N PRO A 20 -8.64 -8.47 -6.12
CA PRO A 20 -9.74 -9.43 -6.15
C PRO A 20 -9.27 -10.82 -6.63
N PRO A 21 -9.73 -11.92 -6.00
CA PRO A 21 -9.36 -13.27 -6.42
C PRO A 21 -9.71 -13.58 -7.88
N GLN A 22 -10.79 -12.97 -8.38
CA GLN A 22 -11.27 -13.10 -9.77
C GLN A 22 -10.28 -12.53 -10.78
N GLU A 23 -9.37 -11.65 -10.35
CA GLU A 23 -8.32 -11.02 -11.17
C GLU A 23 -6.92 -11.62 -10.92
N GLY A 24 -6.85 -12.77 -10.23
CA GLY A 24 -5.60 -13.47 -9.90
C GLY A 24 -4.99 -13.12 -8.53
N GLY A 25 -5.74 -12.40 -7.69
CA GLY A 25 -5.32 -12.11 -6.31
C GLY A 25 -5.16 -13.37 -5.47
N THR A 26 -4.12 -13.39 -4.63
CA THR A 26 -3.89 -14.53 -3.72
C THR A 26 -4.71 -14.39 -2.46
N VAL A 27 -5.56 -15.38 -2.18
CA VAL A 27 -6.33 -15.44 -0.93
C VAL A 27 -5.46 -16.04 0.16
N LEU A 28 -5.14 -15.24 1.17
CA LEU A 28 -4.47 -15.74 2.38
C LEU A 28 -5.48 -16.10 3.46
N HIS A 29 -5.02 -16.91 4.42
CA HIS A 29 -5.78 -17.16 5.65
C HIS A 29 -6.12 -15.83 6.36
N PRO A 30 -7.32 -15.65 6.93
CA PRO A 30 -7.75 -14.38 7.53
C PRO A 30 -6.79 -13.82 8.59
N LYS A 31 -6.25 -14.69 9.46
CA LYS A 31 -5.23 -14.30 10.45
C LYS A 31 -3.98 -13.68 9.81
N ARG A 32 -3.55 -14.18 8.65
CA ARG A 32 -2.38 -13.66 7.95
C ARG A 32 -2.69 -12.33 7.25
N MET A 33 -3.88 -12.18 6.68
CA MET A 33 -4.34 -10.90 6.15
C MET A 33 -4.34 -9.82 7.23
N ALA A 34 -4.92 -10.11 8.41
CA ALA A 34 -4.98 -9.15 9.52
C ALA A 34 -3.58 -8.68 9.95
N GLN A 35 -2.62 -9.59 10.09
CA GLN A 35 -1.23 -9.24 10.44
C GLN A 35 -0.58 -8.30 9.41
N ILE A 36 -0.80 -8.56 8.12
CA ILE A 36 -0.19 -7.75 7.06
C ILE A 36 -0.86 -6.37 7.00
N THR A 37 -2.19 -6.32 7.12
CA THR A 37 -2.94 -5.07 7.20
C THR A 37 -2.48 -4.21 8.38
N GLU A 38 -2.39 -4.78 9.58
CA GLU A 38 -1.92 -4.06 10.78
C GLU A 38 -0.51 -3.50 10.59
N TYR A 39 0.40 -4.30 10.04
CA TYR A 39 1.76 -3.86 9.70
C TYR A 39 1.74 -2.65 8.75
N LEU A 40 0.92 -2.66 7.70
CA LEU A 40 0.84 -1.57 6.73
C LEU A 40 0.17 -0.31 7.32
N CYS A 41 -0.85 -0.49 8.16
CA CYS A 41 -1.54 0.60 8.85
C CYS A 41 -0.66 1.31 9.88
N SER A 42 0.43 0.69 10.35
CA SER A 42 1.38 1.33 11.28
C SER A 42 2.19 2.48 10.67
N GLY A 43 2.02 2.76 9.36
CA GLY A 43 2.78 3.77 8.62
C GLY A 43 4.10 3.25 8.04
N THR A 44 4.42 1.96 8.24
CA THR A 44 5.63 1.36 7.67
C THR A 44 5.48 1.14 6.16
N GLN A 45 6.41 1.67 5.37
CA GLN A 45 6.45 1.34 3.94
C GLN A 45 6.89 -0.10 3.72
N HIS A 46 6.11 -0.85 2.95
CA HIS A 46 6.54 -2.16 2.48
C HIS A 46 7.36 -2.03 1.21
N ILE A 47 8.58 -2.56 1.21
CA ILE A 47 9.43 -2.60 0.01
C ILE A 47 8.89 -3.64 -0.97
N CYS A 48 8.91 -3.33 -2.27
CA CYS A 48 8.48 -4.27 -3.29
C CYS A 48 9.48 -5.44 -3.40
N HIS A 49 8.99 -6.67 -3.28
CA HIS A 49 9.85 -7.86 -3.32
C HIS A 49 10.59 -8.04 -4.65
N THR A 50 10.05 -7.53 -5.76
CA THR A 50 10.67 -7.63 -7.09
C THR A 50 11.48 -6.39 -7.48
N ASN A 51 11.35 -5.29 -6.74
CA ASN A 51 12.10 -4.06 -6.98
C ASN A 51 12.39 -3.37 -5.63
N PRO A 52 13.58 -3.60 -5.05
CA PRO A 52 13.90 -3.13 -3.70
C PRO A 52 13.98 -1.61 -3.56
N ASP A 53 14.10 -0.88 -4.67
CA ASP A 53 14.19 0.58 -4.69
C ASP A 53 12.81 1.27 -4.68
N ARG A 54 11.72 0.48 -4.66
CA ARG A 54 10.35 0.99 -4.72
C ARG A 54 9.49 0.46 -3.59
N ALA A 55 8.48 1.25 -3.21
CA ALA A 55 7.41 0.78 -2.36
C ALA A 55 6.50 -0.22 -3.11
N CYS A 56 5.94 -1.17 -2.37
CA CYS A 56 4.94 -2.08 -2.86
C CYS A 56 3.65 -1.34 -3.19
N ARG A 57 3.16 -1.44 -4.43
CA ARG A 57 1.94 -0.76 -4.87
C ARG A 57 0.71 -1.14 -4.06
N GLY A 58 0.49 -2.44 -3.86
CA GLY A 58 -0.67 -2.91 -3.09
C GLY A 58 -0.63 -2.47 -1.62
N GLY A 59 0.57 -2.38 -1.04
CA GLY A 59 0.75 -1.83 0.31
C GLY A 59 0.44 -0.32 0.36
N ARG A 60 0.92 0.43 -0.64
CA ARG A 60 0.64 1.86 -0.79
C ARG A 60 -0.86 2.13 -0.94
N ASP A 61 -1.55 1.41 -1.83
CA ASP A 61 -2.99 1.61 -2.07
C ASP A 61 -3.80 1.45 -0.77
N LEU A 62 -3.47 0.45 0.06
CA LEU A 62 -4.10 0.28 1.36
C LEU A 62 -3.80 1.45 2.31
N GLN A 63 -2.56 1.91 2.36
CA GLN A 63 -2.17 3.04 3.21
C GLN A 63 -2.92 4.31 2.81
N LEU A 64 -3.04 4.59 1.51
CA LEU A 64 -3.79 5.73 1.00
C LEU A 64 -5.27 5.68 1.42
N GLN A 65 -5.91 4.51 1.32
CA GLN A 65 -7.29 4.32 1.78
C GLN A 65 -7.42 4.59 3.28
N VAL A 66 -6.50 4.07 4.09
CA VAL A 66 -6.51 4.26 5.54
C VAL A 66 -6.31 5.74 5.90
N PHE A 67 -5.34 6.41 5.28
CA PHE A 67 -5.05 7.82 5.52
C PHE A 67 -6.21 8.73 5.10
N ALA A 68 -6.88 8.44 3.99
CA ALA A 68 -8.07 9.16 3.58
C ALA A 68 -9.21 9.01 4.60
N VAL A 69 -9.47 7.78 5.07
CA VAL A 69 -10.50 7.53 6.09
C VAL A 69 -10.18 8.20 7.42
N LEU A 70 -8.91 8.29 7.79
CA LEU A 70 -8.47 8.98 9.02
C LEU A 70 -8.43 10.51 8.88
N GLY A 71 -8.67 11.05 7.68
CA GLY A 71 -8.60 12.49 7.40
C GLY A 71 -7.17 13.05 7.40
N VAL A 72 -6.16 12.21 7.17
CA VAL A 72 -4.76 12.62 7.01
C VAL A 72 -4.53 13.23 5.62
N ILE A 73 -5.22 12.68 4.61
CA ILE A 73 -5.25 13.17 3.23
C ILE A 73 -6.71 13.27 2.77
N ASP A 74 -7.00 14.17 1.85
CA ASP A 74 -8.39 14.38 1.38
C ASP A 74 -8.89 13.26 0.48
N GLU A 75 -7.97 12.64 -0.29
CA GLU A 75 -8.27 11.56 -1.23
C GLU A 75 -7.22 10.45 -1.16
N ALA A 76 -7.60 9.21 -1.49
CA ALA A 76 -6.72 8.06 -1.47
C ALA A 76 -5.81 7.99 -2.71
N THR A 77 -5.00 9.04 -2.92
CA THR A 77 -4.10 9.21 -4.08
C THR A 77 -2.67 9.46 -3.65
N ASP A 78 -1.71 9.06 -4.50
CA ASP A 78 -0.28 9.30 -4.23
C ASP A 78 0.01 10.81 -4.17
N GLU A 79 -0.67 11.60 -5.02
CA GLU A 79 -0.57 13.05 -5.09
C GLU A 79 -1.05 13.73 -3.79
N ALA A 80 -2.17 13.27 -3.21
CA ALA A 80 -2.67 13.83 -1.96
C ALA A 80 -1.70 13.55 -0.80
N LEU A 81 -1.02 12.41 -0.82
CA LEU A 81 0.00 12.08 0.17
C LEU A 81 1.29 12.86 -0.03
N GLU A 82 1.67 13.19 -1.26
CA GLU A 82 2.83 14.06 -1.51
C GLU A 82 2.59 15.48 -0.98
N VAL A 83 1.37 16.02 -1.14
CA VAL A 83 1.01 17.36 -0.62
C VAL A 83 0.99 17.41 0.91
N ALA A 84 0.63 16.30 1.57
CA ALA A 84 0.55 16.23 3.02
C ALA A 84 1.90 16.06 3.74
N ASN A 85 2.99 15.78 3.02
CA ASN A 85 4.34 15.52 3.55
C ASN A 85 5.34 16.64 3.23
#